data_AF-A0A931LM71-F1
#
_entry.id   AF-A0A931LM71-F1
#
_cell.length_a   1.000
_cell.length_b   1.000
_cell.length_c   1.000
_cell.angle_alpha   90.00
_cell.angle_beta   90.00
_cell.angle_gamma   90.00
#
_symmetry.space_group_name_H-M   'P 1'
#
loop_
_entity.id
_entity.type
_entity.pdbx_description
1 polymer ?
#
loop_
_entity_poly.entity_id
_entity_poly.type
_entity_poly.pdbx_seq_one_letter_code
_entity_poly.pdbx_strand_id
1 'polypeptide(L)'
;MGAAQIGLLKTQTESKGKKGGKNWAVITSVRATRDSAAELLKCRREYWGIEGQFHQRLDATLDEDRSRLRKPKGMLVLGMFRRLAVSFASVWMSCPKRRKQKLSTKDFQRHLAAERSRCAFSLVTSVCPEAWNAK
;
A
#
# COMPACT_ATOMS: atom_id res chain seq x y z
N MET A 1 21.18 18.29 -3.95
CA MET A 1 20.73 17.05 -4.61
C MET A 1 20.03 17.45 -5.90
N GLY A 2 20.47 16.94 -7.05
CA GLY A 2 19.88 17.26 -8.36
C GLY A 2 19.62 15.98 -9.17
N ALA A 3 18.96 16.13 -10.31
CA ALA A 3 18.76 15.01 -11.24
C ALA A 3 20.12 14.48 -11.73
N ALA A 4 20.31 13.17 -11.67
CA ALA A 4 21.52 12.48 -12.11
C ALA A 4 21.41 11.98 -13.57
N GLN A 5 20.19 11.71 -14.04
CA GLN A 5 19.92 11.38 -15.44
C GLN A 5 18.47 11.72 -15.83
N ILE A 6 18.27 11.90 -17.13
CA ILE A 6 16.97 12.00 -17.78
C ILE A 6 16.86 10.84 -18.78
N GLY A 7 15.72 10.19 -18.84
CA GLY A 7 15.52 9.03 -19.71
C GLY A 7 14.08 8.81 -20.12
N LEU A 8 13.88 7.80 -20.96
CA LEU A 8 12.57 7.36 -21.43
C LEU A 8 12.30 5.93 -20.96
N LEU A 9 11.31 5.75 -20.11
CA LEU A 9 10.83 4.44 -19.70
C LEU A 9 9.73 3.97 -20.66
N LYS A 10 10.00 2.90 -21.40
CA LYS A 10 9.01 2.23 -22.25
C LYS A 10 8.38 1.09 -21.45
N THR A 11 7.08 1.16 -21.24
CA THR A 11 6.31 0.07 -20.61
C THR A 11 5.49 -0.65 -21.65
N GLN A 12 5.53 -1.98 -21.63
CA GLN A 12 4.64 -2.84 -22.40
C GLN A 12 3.79 -3.67 -21.45
N THR A 13 2.50 -3.77 -21.75
CA THR A 13 1.54 -4.58 -21.00
C THR A 13 0.79 -5.45 -21.97
N GLU A 14 0.63 -6.72 -21.65
CA GLU A 14 -0.22 -7.63 -22.40
C GLU A 14 -1.43 -8.00 -21.52
N SER A 15 -2.63 -7.75 -22.02
CA SER A 15 -3.88 -8.09 -21.35
C SER A 15 -4.87 -8.64 -22.36
N LYS A 16 -5.41 -9.83 -22.07
CA LYS A 16 -6.35 -10.55 -22.96
C LYS A 16 -5.86 -10.61 -24.42
N GLY A 17 -4.59 -10.90 -24.64
CA GLY A 17 -3.97 -11.01 -25.98
C GLY A 17 -3.74 -9.69 -26.71
N LYS A 18 -4.05 -8.54 -26.11
CA LYS A 18 -3.76 -7.22 -26.66
C LYS A 18 -2.50 -6.63 -26.02
N LYS A 19 -1.57 -6.21 -26.86
CA LYS A 19 -0.35 -5.50 -26.44
C LYS A 19 -0.61 -4.00 -26.40
N GLY A 20 -0.41 -3.40 -25.23
CA GLY A 20 -0.41 -1.96 -25.02
C GLY A 20 0.99 -1.47 -24.71
N GLY A 21 1.34 -0.28 -25.20
CA GLY A 21 2.63 0.36 -24.94
C GLY A 21 2.43 1.80 -24.48
N LYS A 22 3.23 2.24 -23.51
CA LYS A 22 3.27 3.64 -23.08
C LYS A 22 4.70 4.08 -22.78
N ASN A 23 5.02 5.31 -23.16
CA ASN A 23 6.31 5.93 -22.91
C ASN A 23 6.16 6.98 -21.80
N TRP A 24 7.15 7.02 -20.91
CA TRP A 24 7.20 7.96 -19.80
C TRP A 24 8.57 8.65 -19.80
N ALA A 25 8.58 9.98 -19.84
CA ALA A 25 9.78 10.73 -19.53
C ALA A 25 10.08 10.59 -18.04
N VAL A 26 11.33 10.33 -17.69
CA VAL A 26 11.79 10.13 -16.31
C VAL A 26 12.95 11.08 -16.04
N ILE A 27 12.86 11.78 -14.91
CA ILE A 27 13.94 12.57 -14.32
C ILE A 27 14.24 11.93 -12.97
N THR A 28 15.49 11.54 -12.74
CA THR A 28 15.83 10.73 -11.55
C THR A 28 17.21 11.07 -10.99
N SER A 29 17.37 10.91 -9.69
CA SER A 29 18.66 10.95 -8.99
C SER A 29 19.39 9.60 -9.01
N VAL A 30 18.76 8.54 -9.52
CA VAL A 30 19.42 7.24 -9.76
C VAL A 30 20.55 7.46 -10.77
N ARG A 31 21.75 6.97 -10.48
CA ARG A 31 22.91 7.09 -11.40
C ARG A 31 22.75 6.11 -12.57
N ALA A 32 23.26 6.48 -13.74
CA ALA A 32 23.27 5.62 -14.92
C ALA A 32 24.33 4.51 -14.77
N THR A 33 23.99 3.46 -14.01
CA THR A 33 24.80 2.24 -13.85
C THR A 33 24.20 1.09 -14.67
N ARG A 34 24.89 -0.05 -14.76
CA ARG A 34 24.36 -1.27 -15.41
C ARG A 34 23.01 -1.71 -14.82
N ASP A 35 22.78 -1.48 -13.54
CA ASP A 35 21.57 -1.91 -12.83
C ASP A 35 20.44 -0.86 -12.81
N SER A 36 20.71 0.35 -13.32
CA SER A 36 19.77 1.47 -13.28
C SER A 36 18.41 1.17 -13.92
N ALA A 37 18.36 0.34 -14.97
CA ALA A 37 17.11 -0.08 -15.60
C ALA A 37 16.23 -0.93 -14.67
N ALA A 38 16.83 -1.84 -13.91
CA ALA A 38 16.12 -2.68 -12.95
C ALA A 38 15.61 -1.86 -11.76
N GLU A 39 16.41 -0.92 -11.26
CA GLU A 39 16.01 0.01 -10.21
C GLU A 39 14.83 0.88 -10.64
N LEU A 40 14.89 1.48 -11.84
CA LEU A 40 13.80 2.29 -12.38
C LEU A 40 12.53 1.49 -12.59
N LEU A 41 12.64 0.24 -13.05
CA LEU A 41 11.50 -0.67 -13.16
C LEU A 41 10.90 -1.00 -11.79
N LYS A 42 11.72 -1.24 -10.77
CA LYS A 42 11.28 -1.47 -9.39
C LYS A 42 10.52 -0.25 -8.86
N CYS A 43 11.09 0.95 -8.95
CA CYS A 43 10.42 2.19 -8.55
C CYS A 43 9.09 2.36 -9.27
N ARG A 44 9.03 2.05 -10.57
CA ARG A 44 7.78 2.13 -11.34
C ARG A 44 6.71 1.15 -10.86
N ARG A 45 7.10 -0.08 -10.52
CA ARG A 45 6.18 -1.09 -9.96
C ARG A 45 5.70 -0.70 -8.57
N GLU A 46 6.58 -0.15 -7.75
CA GLU A 46 6.26 0.34 -6.40
C GLU A 46 5.30 1.54 -6.44
N TYR A 47 5.48 2.45 -7.40
CA TYR A 47 4.52 3.55 -7.64
C TYR A 47 3.11 3.02 -7.86
N TRP A 48 2.93 2.01 -8.73
CA TRP A 48 1.64 1.36 -8.92
C TRP A 48 1.16 0.59 -7.68
N GLY A 49 2.06 0.20 -6.78
CA GLY A 49 1.70 -0.35 -5.48
C GLY A 49 0.90 0.63 -4.63
N ILE A 50 1.18 1.94 -4.75
CA ILE A 50 0.42 2.99 -4.05
C ILE A 50 -1.01 3.00 -4.59
N GLU A 51 -1.19 3.15 -5.90
CA GLU A 51 -2.51 3.18 -6.54
C GLU A 51 -3.29 1.86 -6.36
N GLY A 52 -2.68 0.74 -6.69
CA GLY A 52 -3.35 -0.56 -6.72
C GLY A 52 -3.59 -1.18 -5.35
N GLN A 53 -2.73 -0.91 -4.36
CA GLN A 53 -2.87 -1.54 -3.03
C GLN A 53 -3.40 -0.57 -1.98
N PHE A 54 -3.15 0.74 -2.10
CA PHE A 54 -3.52 1.70 -1.06
C PHE A 54 -4.87 2.36 -1.34
N HIS A 55 -5.04 2.96 -2.51
CA HIS A 55 -6.25 3.73 -2.85
C HIS A 55 -7.50 2.85 -2.78
N GLN A 56 -7.48 1.67 -3.43
CA GLN A 56 -8.64 0.77 -3.38
C GLN A 56 -9.03 0.38 -1.93
N ARG A 57 -8.06 0.20 -1.03
CA ARG A 57 -8.33 -0.15 0.38
C ARG A 57 -8.92 1.04 1.13
N LEU A 58 -8.40 2.24 0.91
CA LEU A 58 -8.91 3.46 1.53
C LEU A 58 -10.31 3.79 1.04
N ASP A 59 -10.48 3.90 -0.28
CA ASP A 59 -11.68 4.39 -0.94
C ASP A 59 -12.83 3.40 -0.75
N ALA A 60 -12.59 2.13 -1.10
CA ALA A 60 -13.66 1.12 -1.12
C ALA A 60 -13.80 0.31 0.18
N THR A 61 -12.69 0.00 0.88
CA THR A 61 -12.76 -0.85 2.08
C THR A 61 -12.93 -0.05 3.37
N LEU A 62 -12.22 1.06 3.52
CA LEU A 62 -12.32 1.96 4.69
C LEU A 62 -13.31 3.10 4.50
N ASP A 63 -13.98 3.12 3.35
CA ASP A 63 -15.08 4.02 3.04
C ASP A 63 -14.68 5.49 3.14
N GLU A 64 -13.48 5.82 2.63
CA GLU A 64 -12.98 7.19 2.65
C GLU A 64 -13.89 8.10 1.81
N ASP A 65 -14.29 7.65 0.61
CA ASP A 65 -15.17 8.39 -0.31
C ASP A 65 -16.58 8.67 0.27
N ARG A 66 -17.15 7.72 1.03
CA ARG A 66 -18.47 7.90 1.65
C ARG A 66 -18.40 8.59 3.02
N SER A 67 -17.23 9.04 3.47
CA SER A 67 -17.10 9.73 4.75
C SER A 67 -17.96 10.99 4.79
N ARG A 68 -18.76 11.13 5.84
CA ARG A 68 -19.63 12.29 6.07
C ARG A 68 -18.96 13.41 6.87
N LEU A 69 -17.70 13.25 7.27
CA LEU A 69 -16.97 14.33 7.93
C LEU A 69 -16.81 15.51 6.95
N ARG A 70 -17.11 16.71 7.43
CA ARG A 70 -17.01 17.96 6.66
C ARG A 70 -16.07 18.98 7.29
N LYS A 71 -15.39 18.62 8.38
CA LYS A 71 -14.41 19.48 9.07
C LYS A 71 -13.00 19.11 8.60
N PRO A 72 -12.22 20.03 8.00
CA PRO A 72 -10.90 19.73 7.44
C PRO A 72 -9.94 19.04 8.41
N LYS A 73 -9.85 19.53 9.65
CA LYS A 73 -9.01 18.90 10.69
C LYS A 73 -9.48 17.49 11.04
N GLY A 74 -10.79 17.25 11.11
CA GLY A 74 -11.35 15.92 11.36
C GLY A 74 -11.10 14.95 10.21
N MET A 75 -11.21 15.43 8.97
CA MET A 75 -10.89 14.63 7.78
C MET A 75 -9.41 14.24 7.75
N LEU A 76 -8.51 15.16 8.10
CA LEU A 76 -7.07 14.89 8.19
C LEU A 76 -6.77 13.79 9.22
N VAL A 77 -7.29 13.94 10.45
CA VAL A 77 -7.07 12.98 11.53
C VAL A 77 -7.63 11.61 11.15
N LEU A 78 -8.86 11.54 10.64
CA LEU A 78 -9.45 10.27 10.19
C LEU A 78 -8.64 9.66 9.04
N GLY A 79 -8.19 10.48 8.09
CA GLY A 79 -7.34 10.05 6.99
C GLY A 79 -6.02 9.46 7.47
N MET A 80 -5.39 10.03 8.49
CA MET A 80 -4.18 9.47 9.11
C MET A 80 -4.44 8.11 9.76
N PHE A 81 -5.52 7.98 10.55
CA PHE A 81 -5.87 6.70 11.18
C PHE A 81 -6.18 5.60 10.16
N ARG A 82 -6.90 5.93 9.07
CA ARG A 82 -7.17 4.98 7.99
C ARG A 82 -5.89 4.49 7.32
N ARG A 83 -4.96 5.41 7.02
CA ARG A 83 -3.66 5.07 6.45
C ARG A 83 -2.85 4.19 7.39
N LEU A 84 -2.85 4.49 8.69
CA LEU A 84 -2.23 3.65 9.72
C LEU A 84 -2.83 2.23 9.76
N ALA A 85 -4.16 2.12 9.71
CA ALA A 85 -4.84 0.82 9.66
C ALA A 85 -4.49 0.02 8.40
N VAL A 86 -4.40 0.65 7.23
CA VAL A 86 -3.96 -0.03 5.99
C VAL A 86 -2.50 -0.48 6.08
N SER A 87 -1.63 0.29 6.73
CA SER A 87 -0.23 -0.10 6.97
C SER A 87 -0.16 -1.37 7.82
N PHE A 88 -0.90 -1.43 8.94
CA PHE A 88 -0.98 -2.65 9.75
C PHE A 88 -1.56 -3.84 9.00
N ALA A 89 -2.63 -3.63 8.22
CA ALA A 89 -3.20 -4.66 7.38
C ALA A 89 -2.17 -5.23 6.38
N SER A 90 -1.38 -4.36 5.76
CA SER A 90 -0.35 -4.74 4.79
C SER A 90 0.73 -5.61 5.42
N VAL A 91 1.20 -5.24 6.61
CA VAL A 91 2.16 -6.04 7.39
C VAL A 91 1.53 -7.37 7.81
N TRP A 92 0.29 -7.36 8.30
CA TRP A 92 -0.43 -8.58 8.71
C TRP A 92 -0.53 -9.60 7.57
N MET A 93 -0.90 -9.14 6.36
CA MET A 93 -1.05 -9.97 5.17
C MET A 93 0.29 -10.39 4.53
N SER A 94 1.39 -9.70 4.86
CA SER A 94 2.71 -9.98 4.30
C SER A 94 3.26 -11.35 4.68
N CYS A 95 2.80 -11.95 5.78
CA CYS A 95 3.21 -13.28 6.21
C CYS A 95 2.93 -14.35 5.12
N PRO A 96 3.89 -15.24 4.79
CA PRO A 96 3.73 -16.23 3.73
C PRO A 96 2.48 -17.11 3.87
N LYS A 97 2.11 -17.49 5.10
CA LYS A 97 0.92 -18.31 5.38
C LYS A 97 -0.37 -17.60 4.98
N ARG A 98 -0.49 -16.31 5.34
CA ARG A 98 -1.67 -15.47 5.04
C ARG A 98 -1.73 -15.05 3.58
N ARG A 99 -0.58 -14.82 2.95
CA ARG A 99 -0.50 -14.53 1.51
C ARG A 99 -1.11 -15.63 0.65
N LYS A 100 -0.89 -16.90 1.04
CA LYS A 100 -1.51 -18.06 0.37
C LYS A 100 -3.03 -18.09 0.50
N GLN A 101 -3.58 -17.54 1.59
CA GLN A 101 -5.02 -17.51 1.88
C GLN A 101 -5.77 -16.39 1.16
N LYS A 102 -5.07 -15.50 0.43
CA LYS A 102 -5.67 -14.36 -0.30
C LYS A 102 -6.57 -13.49 0.59
N LEU A 103 -6.15 -13.26 1.83
CA LEU A 103 -6.89 -12.44 2.78
C LEU A 103 -7.00 -10.98 2.32
N SER A 104 -8.09 -10.34 2.72
CA SER A 104 -8.41 -8.95 2.42
C SER A 104 -8.22 -8.03 3.63
N THR A 105 -8.29 -6.72 3.41
CA THR A 105 -8.31 -5.73 4.50
C THR A 105 -9.53 -5.87 5.40
N LYS A 106 -10.67 -6.38 4.88
CA LYS A 106 -11.84 -6.71 5.71
C LYS A 106 -11.57 -7.87 6.66
N ASP A 107 -10.81 -8.87 6.23
CA ASP A 107 -10.43 -10.00 7.09
C ASP A 107 -9.51 -9.53 8.22
N PHE A 108 -8.61 -8.60 7.95
CA PHE A 108 -7.83 -7.93 8.99
C PHE A 108 -8.70 -7.16 9.98
N GLN A 109 -9.70 -6.40 9.51
CA GLN A 109 -10.65 -5.72 10.40
C GLN A 109 -11.43 -6.71 11.26
N ARG A 110 -11.85 -7.84 10.68
CA ARG A 110 -12.53 -8.92 11.42
C ARG A 110 -11.60 -9.55 12.47
N HIS A 111 -10.32 -9.78 12.14
CA HIS A 111 -9.30 -10.24 13.09
C HIS A 111 -9.15 -9.28 14.27
N LEU A 112 -9.08 -7.96 13.99
CA LEU A 112 -9.00 -6.96 15.05
C LEU A 112 -10.30 -6.80 15.86
N ALA A 113 -11.46 -7.06 15.26
CA ALA A 113 -12.76 -6.99 15.95
C ALA A 113 -13.08 -8.26 16.76
N ALA A 114 -12.42 -9.37 16.47
CA ALA A 114 -12.58 -10.63 17.18
C ALA A 114 -12.25 -10.47 18.67
N GLU A 115 -12.80 -11.37 19.49
CA GLU A 115 -12.54 -11.42 20.94
C GLU A 115 -12.70 -10.05 21.63
N ARG A 116 -13.79 -9.34 21.34
CA ARG A 116 -14.08 -8.00 21.91
C ARG A 116 -12.93 -7.00 21.68
N SER A 117 -12.34 -7.05 20.50
CA SER A 117 -11.23 -6.18 20.09
C SER A 117 -9.95 -6.34 20.91
N ARG A 118 -9.76 -7.46 21.62
CA ARG A 118 -8.55 -7.72 22.40
C ARG A 118 -7.26 -7.56 21.57
N CYS A 119 -7.25 -8.06 20.34
CA CYS A 119 -6.11 -7.93 19.44
C CYS A 119 -5.86 -6.46 19.04
N ALA A 120 -6.91 -5.66 18.87
CA ALA A 120 -6.77 -4.24 18.57
C ALA A 120 -6.20 -3.47 19.76
N PHE A 121 -6.65 -3.76 20.98
CA PHE A 121 -6.06 -3.17 22.19
C PHE A 121 -4.60 -3.57 22.35
N SER A 122 -4.27 -4.86 22.19
CA SER A 122 -2.88 -5.34 22.20
C SER A 122 -2.01 -4.61 21.18
N LEU A 123 -2.51 -4.38 19.97
CA LEU A 123 -1.79 -3.65 18.92
C LEU A 123 -1.41 -2.22 19.34
N VAL A 124 -2.32 -1.49 20.00
CA VAL A 124 -2.11 -0.07 20.31
C VAL A 124 -1.44 0.18 21.64
N THR A 125 -1.47 -0.78 22.57
CA THR A 125 -0.89 -0.62 23.92
C THR A 125 0.40 -1.41 24.13
N SER A 126 0.71 -2.38 23.26
CA SER A 126 1.89 -3.22 23.42
C SER A 126 3.18 -2.48 23.04
N VAL A 127 4.21 -2.64 23.87
CA VAL A 127 5.59 -2.27 23.55
C VAL A 127 6.17 -3.22 22.50
N CYS A 128 5.68 -4.47 22.46
CA CYS A 128 6.07 -5.46 21.47
C CYS A 128 5.19 -5.37 20.21
N PRO A 129 5.76 -5.09 19.03
CA PRO A 129 5.03 -4.89 17.78
C PRO A 129 4.42 -6.18 17.21
N GLU A 130 4.59 -7.34 17.86
CA GLU A 130 4.03 -8.63 17.43
C GLU A 130 2.86 -9.12 18.29
N ALA A 131 2.56 -8.47 19.42
CA ALA A 131 1.58 -8.94 20.40
C ALA A 131 0.13 -9.05 19.88
N TRP A 132 -0.18 -8.40 18.75
CA TRP A 132 -1.47 -8.44 18.07
C TRP A 132 -1.57 -9.52 16.99
N ASN A 133 -0.43 -10.14 16.64
CA ASN A 133 -0.36 -11.30 15.75
C ASN A 133 -0.59 -12.63 16.49
N ALA A 134 -0.78 -12.60 17.81
CA ALA A 134 -0.91 -13.78 18.66
C ALA A 134 -2.29 -14.45 18.59
N LYS A 135 -2.55 -15.12 17.46
CA LYS A 135 -2.99 -16.52 17.29
C LYS A 135 -3.32 -16.75 15.82
#